data_AF-A0A954GCR7-F1
#
_entry.id   AF-A0A954GCR7-F1
#
_cell.length_a   1.000
_cell.length_b   1.000
_cell.length_c   1.000
_cell.angle_alpha   90.00
_cell.angle_beta   90.00
_cell.angle_gamma   90.00
#
_symmetry.space_group_name_H-M   'P 1'
#
loop_
_entity.id
_entity.type
_entity.pdbx_description
1 polymer ?
#
loop_
_entity_poly.entity_id
_entity_poly.type
_entity_poly.pdbx_seq_one_letter_code
_entity_poly.pdbx_strand_id
1 'polypeptide(L)'
;MLTVTMISVGLVMTCVGIHYFALVNLSRLCSRTSPHPRRWLNAMVIGAIVAHVVELYCFAIGYYVVDLLDGPGGLIDANGQSSTDYGYFSFVAYTSLGFGDITPNGPVRFMTALETLTGLILIAWTASFIFLQMQVNWEHRQTNKKSSS
;
A
#
# COMPACT_ATOMS: atom_id res chain seq x y z
N MET A 1 -1.28 -12.30 21.58
CA MET A 1 -2.12 -11.07 21.62
C MET A 1 -1.25 -9.82 21.70
N LEU A 2 -0.53 -9.59 22.80
CA LEU A 2 0.38 -8.43 22.92
C LEU A 2 1.46 -8.42 21.81
N THR A 3 2.04 -9.59 21.51
CA THR A 3 2.98 -9.83 20.41
C THR A 3 2.46 -9.32 19.07
N VAL A 4 1.27 -9.80 18.68
CA VAL A 4 0.61 -9.42 17.42
C VAL A 4 0.31 -7.93 17.36
N THR A 5 -0.16 -7.32 18.46
CA THR A 5 -0.40 -5.87 18.50
C THR A 5 0.88 -5.08 18.32
N MET A 6 1.98 -5.44 18.98
CA MET A 6 3.28 -4.77 18.83
C MET A 6 3.81 -4.88 17.40
N ILE A 7 3.71 -6.07 16.80
CA ILE A 7 4.09 -6.30 15.40
C ILE A 7 3.22 -5.45 14.47
N SER A 8 1.91 -5.42 14.68
CA SER A 8 0.97 -4.64 13.87
C SER A 8 1.31 -3.15 13.87
N VAL A 9 1.56 -2.58 15.06
CA VAL A 9 1.94 -1.16 15.18
C VAL A 9 3.26 -0.89 14.46
N GLY A 10 4.26 -1.77 14.62
CA GLY A 10 5.53 -1.66 13.92
C GLY A 10 5.39 -1.70 12.39
N LEU A 11 4.55 -2.60 11.89
CA LEU A 11 4.23 -2.72 10.46
C LEU A 11 3.54 -1.48 9.93
N VAL A 12 2.52 -0.96 10.62
CA VAL A 12 1.83 0.27 10.23
C VAL A 12 2.81 1.43 10.11
N MET A 13 3.66 1.64 11.13
CA MET A 13 4.67 2.71 11.11
C MET A 13 5.67 2.53 9.97
N THR A 14 6.09 1.28 9.72
CA THR A 14 7.01 0.94 8.63
C THR A 14 6.37 1.22 7.27
N CYS A 15 5.14 0.78 7.04
CA CYS A 15 4.40 1.01 5.79
C CYS A 15 4.17 2.51 5.55
N VAL A 16 3.75 3.26 6.57
CA VAL A 16 3.61 4.73 6.46
C VAL A 16 4.96 5.39 6.10
N GLY A 17 6.05 4.94 6.71
CA GLY A 17 7.39 5.43 6.40
C GLY A 17 7.83 5.12 4.97
N ILE A 18 7.63 3.88 4.50
CA ILE A 18 7.89 3.44 3.13
C ILE A 18 7.05 4.26 2.15
N HIS A 19 5.77 4.45 2.43
CA HIS A 19 4.84 5.20 1.59
C HIS A 19 5.28 6.65 1.43
N TYR A 20 5.56 7.31 2.55
CA TYR A 20 6.04 8.68 2.56
C TYR A 20 7.36 8.81 1.78
N PHE A 21 8.31 7.92 2.02
CA PHE A 21 9.58 7.89 1.29
C PHE A 21 9.37 7.69 -0.21
N ALA A 22 8.47 6.78 -0.61
CA ALA A 22 8.12 6.52 -2.00
C ALA A 22 7.52 7.76 -2.66
N LEU A 23 6.54 8.43 -2.04
CA LEU A 23 5.94 9.66 -2.56
C LEU A 23 6.96 10.80 -2.68
N VAL A 24 7.82 10.97 -1.67
CA VAL A 24 8.90 11.98 -1.72
C VAL A 24 9.87 11.65 -2.85
N ASN A 25 10.30 10.40 -2.99
CA ASN A 25 11.20 10.00 -4.05
C ASN A 25 10.56 10.18 -5.44
N LEU A 26 9.29 9.79 -5.61
CA LEU A 26 8.53 10.02 -6.84
C LEU A 26 8.41 11.51 -7.15
N SER A 27 8.15 12.36 -6.15
CA SER A 27 8.10 13.81 -6.33
C SER A 27 9.45 14.40 -6.73
N ARG A 28 10.55 13.91 -6.16
CA ARG A 28 11.92 14.36 -6.44
C ARG A 28 12.42 13.92 -7.81
N LEU A 29 12.22 12.65 -8.15
CA LEU A 29 12.53 12.12 -9.49
C LEU A 29 11.76 12.89 -10.58
N CYS A 30 10.64 13.50 -10.20
CA CYS A 30 9.78 14.28 -11.07
C CYS A 30 9.97 15.81 -10.95
N SER A 31 10.92 16.30 -10.15
CA SER A 31 11.15 17.73 -9.94
C SER A 31 11.79 18.39 -11.17
N ARG A 32 10.94 19.16 -11.89
CA ARG A 32 11.21 20.45 -12.56
C ARG A 32 11.46 20.55 -14.07
N THR A 33 11.50 19.48 -14.89
CA THR A 33 11.80 19.69 -16.34
C THR A 33 11.20 18.71 -17.35
N SER A 34 10.28 17.81 -17.02
CA SER A 34 9.83 16.83 -18.03
C SER A 34 8.96 17.48 -19.13
N PRO A 35 9.40 17.51 -20.41
CA PRO A 35 8.67 18.16 -21.49
C PRO A 35 7.41 17.38 -21.91
N HIS A 36 7.15 16.20 -21.32
CA HIS A 36 6.08 15.28 -21.72
C HIS A 36 5.16 14.89 -20.54
N PRO A 37 4.14 15.72 -20.25
CA PRO A 37 3.28 15.53 -19.09
C PRO A 37 2.46 14.24 -19.06
N ARG A 38 2.21 13.60 -20.21
CA ARG A 38 1.48 12.30 -20.24
C ARG A 38 2.34 11.14 -19.75
N ARG A 39 3.61 11.08 -20.16
CA ARG A 39 4.54 10.02 -19.75
C ARG A 39 4.84 10.09 -18.25
N TRP A 40 4.89 11.31 -17.73
CA TRP A 40 5.15 11.60 -16.33
C TRP A 40 4.01 11.11 -15.41
N LEU A 41 2.75 11.36 -15.76
CA LEU A 41 1.62 10.86 -14.97
C LEU A 41 1.62 9.33 -14.91
N ASN A 42 1.86 8.67 -16.05
CA ASN A 42 1.95 7.21 -16.11
C ASN A 42 3.09 6.68 -15.22
N ALA A 43 4.25 7.33 -15.22
CA ALA A 43 5.38 6.93 -14.38
C ALA A 43 5.06 7.03 -12.87
N MET A 44 4.35 8.08 -12.44
CA MET A 44 3.91 8.20 -11.05
C MET A 44 2.93 7.10 -10.64
N VAL A 45 1.94 6.80 -11.49
CA VAL A 45 0.97 5.73 -11.22
C VAL A 45 1.67 4.38 -11.09
N ILE A 46 2.59 4.05 -12.01
CA ILE A 46 3.37 2.81 -11.94
C ILE A 46 4.22 2.77 -10.67
N GLY A 47 4.90 3.87 -10.35
CA GLY A 47 5.71 3.96 -9.14
C GLY A 47 4.91 3.78 -7.85
N ALA A 48 3.70 4.34 -7.79
CA ALA A 48 2.81 4.18 -6.65
C ALA A 48 2.28 2.75 -6.51
N ILE A 49 1.96 2.07 -7.63
CA ILE A 49 1.60 0.65 -7.62
C ILE A 49 2.75 -0.18 -7.03
N VAL A 50 3.99 0.08 -7.45
CA VAL A 50 5.16 -0.62 -6.89
C VAL A 50 5.30 -0.35 -5.39
N ALA A 51 5.08 0.88 -4.92
CA ALA A 51 5.12 1.20 -3.49
C ALA A 51 4.09 0.41 -2.68
N HIS A 52 2.84 0.34 -3.17
CA HIS A 52 1.80 -0.47 -2.52
C HIS A 52 2.12 -1.97 -2.53
N VAL A 53 2.75 -2.48 -3.60
CA VAL A 53 3.23 -3.86 -3.64
C VAL A 53 4.31 -4.11 -2.59
N VAL A 54 5.20 -3.15 -2.33
CA VAL A 54 6.18 -3.29 -1.24
C VAL A 54 5.49 -3.28 0.13
N GLU A 55 4.52 -2.40 0.34
CA GLU A 55 3.78 -2.29 1.61
C GLU A 55 2.98 -3.55 1.95
N LEU A 56 2.30 -4.16 0.96
CA LEU A 56 1.61 -5.45 1.19
C LEU A 56 2.63 -6.56 1.50
N TYR A 57 3.79 -6.60 0.85
CA TYR A 57 4.81 -7.59 1.19
C TYR A 57 5.35 -7.41 2.62
N CYS A 58 5.38 -6.18 3.15
CA CYS A 58 5.71 -5.96 4.57
C CYS A 58 4.69 -6.64 5.50
N PHE A 59 3.38 -6.51 5.21
CA PHE A 59 2.35 -7.21 5.97
C PHE A 59 2.40 -8.72 5.80
N ALA A 60 2.66 -9.22 4.59
CA ALA A 60 2.87 -10.64 4.33
C ALA A 60 4.00 -11.24 5.19
N ILE A 61 5.13 -10.53 5.28
CA ILE A 61 6.24 -10.90 6.19
C ILE A 61 5.78 -10.83 7.65
N GLY A 62 4.94 -9.85 8.00
CA GLY A 62 4.29 -9.75 9.30
C GLY A 62 3.52 -11.01 9.69
N TYR A 63 2.67 -11.52 8.81
CA TYR A 63 1.94 -12.78 9.04
C TYR A 63 2.89 -13.97 9.22
N TYR A 64 3.91 -14.07 8.37
CA TYR A 64 4.93 -15.12 8.48
C TYR A 64 5.65 -15.08 9.83
N VAL A 65 6.04 -13.90 10.31
CA VAL A 65 6.71 -13.73 11.61
C VAL A 65 5.78 -14.11 12.76
N VAL A 66 4.50 -13.73 12.70
CA VAL A 66 3.54 -14.13 13.73
C VAL A 66 3.36 -15.64 13.77
N ASP A 67 3.24 -16.29 12.61
CA ASP A 67 3.10 -17.75 12.51
C ASP A 67 4.33 -18.48 13.08
N LEU A 68 5.54 -17.93 12.88
CA LEU A 68 6.78 -18.45 13.46
C LEU A 68 6.84 -18.34 14.99
N LEU A 69 6.28 -17.26 15.57
CA LEU A 69 6.39 -16.96 17.00
C LEU A 69 5.27 -17.58 17.84
N ASP A 70 4.02 -17.50 17.38
CA ASP A 70 2.82 -17.93 18.11
C ASP A 70 2.31 -19.32 17.62
N GLY A 71 2.94 -19.91 16.60
CA GLY A 71 2.66 -21.23 16.06
C GLY A 71 1.74 -21.24 14.83
N PRO A 72 1.76 -22.34 14.03
CA PRO A 72 0.97 -22.45 12.81
C PRO A 72 -0.52 -22.43 13.11
N GLY A 73 -1.25 -21.52 12.45
CA GLY A 73 -2.72 -21.45 12.59
C GLY A 73 -3.31 -20.05 12.61
N GLY A 74 -2.52 -19.02 12.34
CA GLY A 74 -3.04 -17.65 12.18
C GLY A 74 -3.96 -17.52 10.97
N LEU A 75 -3.66 -18.20 9.87
CA LEU A 75 -4.48 -18.19 8.65
C LEU A 75 -5.03 -19.59 8.36
N ILE A 76 -6.32 -19.64 8.06
CA ILE A 76 -7.02 -20.87 7.68
C ILE A 76 -7.63 -20.75 6.28
N ASP A 77 -7.55 -21.82 5.50
CA ASP A 77 -8.22 -21.92 4.20
C ASP A 77 -9.73 -22.25 4.36
N ALA A 78 -10.44 -22.33 3.24
CA ALA A 78 -11.86 -22.68 3.19
C ALA A 78 -12.19 -24.07 3.79
N ASN A 79 -11.20 -24.97 3.89
CA ASN A 79 -11.35 -26.30 4.49
C ASN A 79 -10.98 -26.31 5.98
N GLY A 80 -10.60 -25.17 6.55
CA GLY A 80 -10.14 -25.04 7.93
C GLY A 80 -8.70 -25.53 8.16
N GLN A 81 -7.93 -25.75 7.10
CA GLN A 81 -6.52 -26.13 7.17
C GLN A 81 -5.64 -24.89 7.26
N SER A 82 -4.47 -25.02 7.90
CA SER A 82 -3.52 -23.91 7.99
C SER A 82 -3.01 -23.54 6.60
N SER A 83 -3.07 -22.25 6.28
CA SER A 83 -2.57 -21.71 5.01
C SER A 83 -1.30 -20.89 5.20
N THR A 84 -0.35 -21.05 4.28
CA THR A 84 0.93 -20.33 4.24
C THR A 84 0.97 -19.27 3.14
N ASP A 85 -0.14 -18.99 2.46
CA ASP A 85 -0.22 -18.04 1.35
C ASP A 85 -0.35 -16.59 1.85
N TYR A 86 0.58 -16.17 2.70
CA TYR A 86 0.55 -14.86 3.37
C TYR A 86 0.54 -13.68 2.39
N GLY A 87 1.24 -13.81 1.26
CA GLY A 87 1.30 -12.76 0.23
C GLY A 87 -0.05 -12.55 -0.45
N TYR A 88 -0.73 -13.63 -0.82
CA TYR A 88 -2.06 -13.57 -1.41
C TYR A 88 -3.08 -13.03 -0.39
N PHE A 89 -3.06 -13.55 0.83
CA PHE A 89 -3.94 -13.06 1.89
C PHE A 89 -3.75 -11.56 2.16
N SER A 90 -2.50 -11.10 2.28
CA SER A 90 -2.17 -9.69 2.47
C SER A 90 -2.65 -8.83 1.30
N PHE A 91 -2.50 -9.30 0.05
CA PHE A 91 -3.03 -8.58 -1.11
C PHE A 91 -4.55 -8.38 -1.01
N VAL A 92 -5.28 -9.44 -0.68
CA VAL A 92 -6.74 -9.44 -0.55
C VAL A 92 -7.19 -8.57 0.62
N ALA A 93 -6.47 -8.59 1.74
CA ALA A 93 -6.79 -7.81 2.94
C ALA A 93 -6.46 -6.32 2.76
N TYR A 94 -5.25 -6.00 2.29
CA TYR A 94 -4.76 -4.63 2.09
C TYR A 94 -5.63 -3.85 1.09
N THR A 95 -6.06 -4.51 0.02
CA THR A 95 -6.93 -3.90 -1.01
C THR A 95 -8.42 -3.94 -0.64
N SER A 96 -8.78 -4.46 0.53
CA SER A 96 -10.17 -4.68 0.98
C SER A 96 -11.02 -5.58 0.06
N LEU A 97 -10.38 -6.43 -0.75
CA LEU A 97 -11.05 -7.29 -1.72
C LEU A 97 -11.85 -8.43 -1.06
N GLY A 98 -11.28 -9.04 -0.01
CA GLY A 98 -11.99 -9.95 0.89
C GLY A 98 -12.64 -11.21 0.27
N PHE A 99 -11.92 -11.97 -0.57
CA PHE A 99 -12.47 -13.18 -1.20
C PHE A 99 -12.98 -14.26 -0.22
N GLY A 100 -12.42 -14.31 1.01
CA GLY A 100 -12.89 -15.21 2.07
C GLY A 100 -12.46 -16.68 1.91
N ASP A 101 -11.60 -16.97 0.94
CA ASP A 101 -10.96 -18.26 0.72
C ASP A 101 -9.83 -18.55 1.72
N ILE A 102 -9.16 -17.50 2.19
CA ILE A 102 -8.27 -17.53 3.35
C ILE A 102 -8.80 -16.54 4.38
N THR A 103 -8.91 -16.98 5.64
CA THR A 103 -9.42 -16.15 6.74
C THR A 103 -8.48 -16.15 7.94
N PRO A 104 -8.38 -15.02 8.65
CA PRO A 104 -7.59 -14.93 9.87
C PRO A 104 -8.32 -15.58 11.05
N ASN A 105 -7.62 -16.45 11.77
CA ASN A 105 -8.08 -17.12 12.97
C ASN A 105 -7.28 -16.63 14.20
N GLY A 106 -8.00 -16.33 15.29
CA GLY A 106 -7.37 -15.91 16.55
C GLY A 106 -6.82 -14.47 16.54
N PRO A 107 -5.67 -14.21 17.21
CA PRO A 107 -5.09 -12.88 17.40
C PRO A 107 -4.86 -12.07 16.11
N VAL A 108 -4.50 -12.73 15.01
CA VAL A 108 -4.12 -12.07 13.76
C VAL A 108 -5.26 -11.32 13.09
N ARG A 109 -6.51 -11.58 13.49
CA ARG A 109 -7.69 -10.80 13.07
C ARG A 109 -7.51 -9.31 13.32
N PHE A 110 -6.88 -8.95 14.43
CA PHE A 110 -6.59 -7.55 14.75
C PHE A 110 -5.56 -6.95 13.78
N MET A 111 -4.53 -7.72 13.43
CA MET A 111 -3.52 -7.32 12.46
C MET A 111 -4.14 -7.13 11.07
N THR A 112 -5.01 -8.05 10.64
CA THR A 112 -5.74 -7.94 9.36
C THR A 112 -6.63 -6.70 9.32
N ALA A 113 -7.36 -6.41 10.40
CA ALA A 113 -8.19 -5.21 10.46
C ALA A 113 -7.35 -3.92 10.31
N LEU A 114 -6.18 -3.87 10.96
CA LEU A 114 -5.26 -2.74 10.83
C LEU A 114 -4.62 -2.67 9.45
N GLU A 115 -4.27 -3.79 8.84
CA GLU A 115 -3.77 -3.86 7.47
C GLU A 115 -4.78 -3.28 6.48
N THR A 116 -6.04 -3.74 6.52
CA THR A 116 -7.09 -3.23 5.64
C THR A 116 -7.31 -1.73 5.83
N LEU A 117 -7.35 -1.25 7.08
CA LEU A 117 -7.48 0.18 7.35
C LEU A 117 -6.29 0.98 6.80
N THR A 118 -5.07 0.48 7.02
CA THR A 118 -3.84 1.12 6.55
C THR A 118 -3.82 1.18 5.02
N GLY A 119 -4.10 0.06 4.35
CA GLY A 119 -4.11 0.00 2.89
C GLY A 119 -5.10 0.95 2.27
N LEU A 120 -6.33 1.03 2.80
CA LEU A 120 -7.34 1.99 2.36
C LEU A 120 -6.85 3.44 2.48
N ILE A 121 -6.23 3.80 3.62
CA ILE A 121 -5.71 5.16 3.84
C ILE A 121 -4.57 5.48 2.87
N LEU A 122 -3.61 4.56 2.68
CA LEU A 122 -2.45 4.78 1.80
C LEU A 122 -2.86 4.85 0.32
N ILE A 123 -3.80 4.03 -0.13
CA ILE A 123 -4.36 4.10 -1.48
C ILE A 123 -5.08 5.44 -1.69
N ALA A 124 -5.90 5.87 -0.74
CA ALA A 124 -6.60 7.16 -0.81
C ALA A 124 -5.63 8.36 -0.81
N TRP A 125 -4.57 8.29 0.00
CA TRP A 125 -3.53 9.30 0.03
C TRP A 125 -2.80 9.39 -1.30
N THR A 126 -2.42 8.25 -1.90
CA THR A 126 -1.82 8.19 -3.23
C THR A 126 -2.70 8.82 -4.30
N ALA A 127 -3.99 8.47 -4.31
CA ALA A 127 -4.94 9.03 -5.26
C ALA A 127 -5.03 10.56 -5.13
N SER A 128 -5.08 11.06 -3.90
CA SER A 128 -5.10 12.50 -3.60
C SER A 128 -3.81 13.21 -4.06
N PHE A 129 -2.65 12.61 -3.79
CA PHE A 129 -1.36 13.14 -4.23
C PHE A 129 -1.27 13.23 -5.76
N ILE A 130 -1.62 12.15 -6.45
CA ILE A 130 -1.63 12.10 -7.92
C ILE A 130 -2.61 13.15 -8.46
N PHE A 131 -3.79 13.29 -7.87
CA PHE A 131 -4.80 14.28 -8.28
C PHE A 131 -4.29 15.73 -8.15
N LEU A 132 -3.72 16.10 -7.00
CA LEU A 132 -3.12 17.44 -6.82
C LEU A 132 -2.06 17.72 -7.88
N GLN A 133 -1.24 16.71 -8.17
CA GLN A 133 -0.15 16.84 -9.10
C GLN A 133 -0.64 16.90 -10.57
N MET A 134 -1.79 16.29 -10.90
CA MET A 134 -2.49 16.51 -12.17
C MET A 134 -2.98 17.95 -12.32
N GLN A 135 -3.60 18.51 -11.26
CA GLN A 135 -4.14 19.87 -11.28
C GLN A 135 -3.05 20.92 -11.56
N VAL A 136 -1.93 20.84 -10.84
CA VAL A 136 -0.77 21.73 -11.04
C VAL A 136 -0.26 21.70 -12.50
N ASN A 137 -0.21 20.51 -13.10
CA ASN A 137 0.25 20.35 -14.47
C ASN A 137 -0.75 20.90 -15.52
N TRP A 138 -2.06 20.86 -15.24
CA TRP A 138 -3.06 21.45 -16.13
C TRP A 138 -3.07 22.99 -16.07
N GLU A 139 -2.92 23.59 -14.89
CA GLU A 139 -2.81 25.05 -14.74
C GLU A 139 -1.60 25.61 -15.50
N HIS A 140 -0.44 24.96 -15.39
CA HIS A 140 0.76 25.33 -16.15
C HIS A 140 0.57 25.28 -17.66
N ARG A 141 -0.26 24.37 -18.19
CA ARG A 141 -0.57 24.32 -19.63
C ARG A 141 -1.46 25.48 -20.07
N GLN A 142 -2.40 25.92 -19.23
CA GLN A 142 -3.30 27.03 -19.58
C GLN A 142 -2.56 28.37 -19.65
N THR A 143 -1.64 28.63 -18.72
CA THR A 143 -0.82 29.85 -18.71
C THR A 143 0.11 29.93 -19.91
N ASN A 144 0.77 28.81 -20.27
CA ASN A 144 1.71 28.77 -21.39
C ASN A 144 1.01 29.03 -22.74
N LYS A 145 -0.19 28.45 -22.95
CA LYS A 145 -1.00 28.66 -24.16
C LYS A 145 -1.47 30.12 -24.33
N LYS A 146 -1.67 30.87 -23.24
CA LYS A 146 -2.10 32.27 -23.27
C LYS A 146 -0.96 33.24 -23.59
N SER A 147 0.30 32.86 -23.34
CA SER A 147 1.48 33.69 -23.66
C SER A 147 1.96 33.56 -25.11
N SER A 148 1.54 32.50 -25.81
CA SER A 148 1.88 32.22 -27.21
C SER A 148 0.82 32.68 -28.21
N SER A 149 -0.21 33.40 -27.74
CA SER A 149 -1.32 33.98 -28.50
C SER A 149 -1.25 35.49 -28.43
#